data_AF-A0A850TIK1-F1
#
_entry.id   AF-A0A850TIK1-F1
#
_cell.length_a   1.000
_cell.length_b   1.000
_cell.length_c   1.000
_cell.angle_alpha   90.00
_cell.angle_beta   90.00
_cell.angle_gamma   90.00
#
_symmetry.space_group_name_H-M   'P 1'
#
loop_
_entity.id
_entity.type
_entity.pdbx_description
1 polymer ?
#
loop_
_entity_poly.entity_id
_entity_poly.type
_entity_poly.pdbx_seq_one_letter_code
_entity_poly.pdbx_strand_id
1 'polypeptide(L)'
;QNDNCSSTAGAGRQFQNWKMKAEQAKKVEFIRTAEKLKTQLANAEKDKSGHLYNRKSDFRVEHSLLQELEHSMTVSRKTEKAKILQQLSKIQNNVKRLQQQLKDVKPTPEFVDKLKEMMEEVENAINAFKEEQRQIYEQLLKEEKTAINELSIFERKVELWALGSSTTEKVSKLPSARVSVGKTLENNLPEEVVEFERFLQRTGGRQGGWDDYDHQNFLKVWTKHKGRLSYVDEALEYLCGRTKEDIEEHDKWYQEFLILHERKKE
;
A
#
# COMPACT_ATOMS: atom_id res chain seq x y z
N GLN A 1 -12.86 16.02 84.74
CA GLN A 1 -12.03 15.36 83.70
C GLN A 1 -12.87 14.25 83.10
N ASN A 2 -13.25 14.38 81.82
CA ASN A 2 -13.93 13.31 81.08
C ASN A 2 -13.30 13.27 79.69
N ASP A 3 -12.56 12.20 79.44
CA ASP A 3 -12.12 11.78 78.11
C ASP A 3 -13.18 10.86 77.50
N ASN A 4 -13.56 11.10 76.24
CA ASN A 4 -13.69 10.07 75.18
C ASN A 4 -14.12 10.76 73.87
N CYS A 5 -13.22 11.02 72.93
CA CYS A 5 -12.65 10.13 71.91
C CYS A 5 -13.58 9.86 70.69
N SER A 6 -13.33 10.65 69.63
CA SER A 6 -13.10 10.24 68.23
C SER A 6 -13.98 9.16 67.60
N SER A 7 -14.97 9.56 66.78
CA SER A 7 -15.69 8.64 65.86
C SER A 7 -16.24 9.33 64.61
N THR A 8 -15.39 10.02 63.85
CA THR A 8 -15.75 10.54 62.51
C THR A 8 -14.71 10.26 61.42
N ALA A 9 -13.51 9.79 61.75
CA ALA A 9 -12.45 9.49 60.79
C ALA A 9 -12.58 8.12 60.07
N GLY A 10 -13.49 7.24 60.52
CA GLY A 10 -13.63 5.86 60.02
C GLY A 10 -14.42 5.71 58.72
N ALA A 11 -15.51 6.48 58.55
CA ALA A 11 -16.45 6.30 57.43
C ALA A 11 -15.88 6.75 56.07
N GLY A 12 -15.16 7.88 56.03
CA GLY A 12 -14.50 8.36 54.80
C GLY A 12 -13.36 7.46 54.32
N ARG A 13 -12.65 6.82 55.27
CA ARG A 13 -11.55 5.89 54.98
C ARG A 13 -12.06 4.56 54.38
N GLN A 14 -13.25 4.12 54.79
CA GLN A 14 -13.90 2.91 54.29
C GLN A 14 -14.45 3.10 52.85
N PHE A 15 -15.02 4.27 52.55
CA PHE A 15 -15.47 4.62 51.21
C PHE A 15 -14.29 4.79 50.22
N GLN A 16 -13.19 5.43 50.62
CA GLN A 16 -12.01 5.51 49.75
C GLN A 16 -11.40 4.13 49.44
N ASN A 17 -11.43 3.21 50.40
CA ASN A 17 -10.93 1.84 50.24
C ASN A 17 -11.80 1.01 49.27
N TRP A 18 -13.13 1.17 49.33
CA TRP A 18 -14.07 0.58 48.36
C TRP A 18 -13.79 1.03 46.93
N LYS A 19 -13.51 2.32 46.74
CA LYS A 19 -13.30 2.91 45.42
C LYS A 19 -11.98 2.43 44.81
N MET A 20 -10.92 2.39 45.62
CA MET A 20 -9.64 1.81 45.20
C MET A 20 -9.76 0.33 44.83
N LYS A 21 -10.53 -0.47 45.59
CA LYS A 21 -10.76 -1.88 45.26
C LYS A 21 -11.53 -2.07 43.95
N ALA A 22 -12.54 -1.23 43.69
CA ALA A 22 -13.30 -1.27 42.43
C ALA A 22 -12.43 -0.86 41.22
N GLU A 23 -11.59 0.17 41.37
CA GLU A 23 -10.62 0.55 40.33
C GLU A 23 -9.57 -0.54 40.09
N GLN A 24 -9.10 -1.19 41.15
CA GLN A 24 -8.15 -2.29 41.03
C GLN A 24 -8.76 -3.52 40.34
N ALA A 25 -10.02 -3.85 40.63
CA ALA A 25 -10.76 -4.90 39.93
C ALA A 25 -10.91 -4.58 38.43
N LYS A 26 -11.23 -3.33 38.07
CA LYS A 26 -11.30 -2.88 36.66
C LYS A 26 -9.96 -2.98 35.95
N LYS A 27 -8.85 -2.62 36.61
CA LYS A 27 -7.50 -2.77 36.04
C LYS A 27 -7.13 -4.23 35.79
N VAL A 28 -7.49 -5.12 36.71
CA VAL A 28 -7.23 -6.57 36.55
C VAL A 28 -8.06 -7.16 35.41
N GLU A 29 -9.34 -6.79 35.31
CA GLU A 29 -10.21 -7.14 34.17
C GLU A 29 -9.63 -6.65 32.84
N PHE A 30 -9.17 -5.40 32.78
CA PHE A 30 -8.55 -4.82 31.58
C PHE A 30 -7.27 -5.54 31.14
N ILE A 31 -6.40 -5.90 32.09
CA ILE A 31 -5.19 -6.68 31.78
C ILE A 31 -5.57 -8.05 31.24
N ARG A 32 -6.57 -8.70 31.84
CA ARG A 32 -7.06 -10.01 31.40
C ARG A 32 -7.65 -9.97 29.99
N THR A 33 -8.40 -8.93 29.64
CA THR A 33 -8.94 -8.76 28.28
C THR A 33 -7.83 -8.44 27.28
N ALA A 34 -6.86 -7.61 27.64
CA ALA A 34 -5.70 -7.33 26.80
C ALA A 34 -4.87 -8.58 26.50
N GLU A 35 -4.61 -9.44 27.50
CA GLU A 35 -3.92 -10.72 27.31
C GLU A 35 -4.71 -11.69 26.44
N LYS A 36 -6.04 -11.74 26.61
CA LYS A 36 -6.93 -12.54 25.76
C LYS A 36 -6.87 -12.08 24.30
N LEU A 37 -6.97 -10.77 24.06
CA LEU A 37 -6.89 -10.17 22.72
C LEU A 37 -5.52 -10.41 22.08
N LYS A 38 -4.44 -10.25 22.85
CA LYS A 38 -3.07 -10.56 22.38
C LYS A 38 -2.93 -12.01 21.95
N THR A 39 -3.53 -12.93 22.70
CA THR A 39 -3.53 -14.37 22.36
C THR A 39 -4.36 -14.64 21.10
N GLN A 40 -5.52 -14.00 20.96
CA GLN A 40 -6.36 -14.11 19.76
C GLN A 40 -5.64 -13.58 18.51
N LEU A 41 -4.94 -12.45 18.65
CA LEU A 41 -4.16 -11.84 17.56
C LEU A 41 -3.02 -12.78 17.13
N ALA A 42 -2.25 -13.31 18.09
CA ALA A 42 -1.19 -14.27 17.81
C ALA A 42 -1.71 -15.55 17.13
N ASN A 43 -2.88 -16.05 17.52
CA ASN A 43 -3.51 -17.20 16.88
C ASN A 43 -3.96 -16.89 15.45
N ALA A 44 -4.60 -15.74 15.23
CA ALA A 44 -5.03 -15.32 13.89
C ALA A 44 -3.83 -15.12 12.94
N GLU A 45 -2.73 -14.54 13.43
CA GLU A 45 -1.48 -14.40 12.66
C GLU A 45 -0.86 -15.77 12.32
N LYS A 46 -0.88 -16.70 13.28
CA LYS A 46 -0.42 -18.07 13.09
C LYS A 46 -1.27 -18.82 12.06
N ASP A 47 -2.59 -18.65 12.10
CA ASP A 47 -3.52 -19.28 11.17
C ASP A 47 -3.35 -18.68 9.76
N LYS A 48 -3.29 -17.35 9.63
CA LYS A 48 -2.96 -16.68 8.37
C LYS A 48 -1.65 -17.22 7.78
N SER A 49 -0.61 -17.31 8.61
CA SER A 49 0.70 -17.79 8.16
C SER A 49 0.66 -19.28 7.79
N GLY A 50 -0.10 -20.06 8.55
CA GLY A 50 -0.34 -21.48 8.32
C GLY A 50 -1.14 -21.78 7.06
N HIS A 51 -2.06 -20.90 6.66
CA HIS A 51 -2.88 -21.09 5.47
C HIS A 51 -2.25 -20.51 4.21
N LEU A 52 -1.53 -19.38 4.29
CA LEU A 52 -0.95 -18.73 3.11
C LEU A 52 0.45 -19.21 2.78
N TYR A 53 1.28 -19.53 3.79
CA TYR A 53 2.72 -19.74 3.59
C TYR A 53 3.21 -21.15 3.96
N ASN A 54 2.37 -22.00 4.57
CA ASN A 54 2.78 -23.33 5.00
C ASN A 54 3.05 -24.29 3.82
N ARG A 55 4.04 -25.15 4.03
CA ARG A 55 4.31 -26.47 3.42
C ARG A 55 3.19 -27.05 2.54
N LYS A 56 2.03 -27.19 3.19
CA LYS A 56 0.88 -28.00 2.77
C LYS A 56 -0.34 -27.17 2.36
N SER A 57 -0.17 -25.85 2.18
CA SER A 57 -1.22 -24.95 1.72
C SER A 57 -1.59 -25.22 0.26
N ASP A 58 -2.89 -25.24 -0.04
CA ASP A 58 -3.41 -25.30 -1.41
C ASP A 58 -2.97 -24.08 -2.25
N PHE A 59 -2.68 -22.94 -1.61
CA PHE A 59 -2.25 -21.69 -2.24
C PHE A 59 -0.75 -21.62 -2.57
N ARG A 60 0.01 -22.68 -2.27
CA ARG A 60 1.44 -22.75 -2.55
C ARG A 60 1.73 -22.53 -4.03
N VAL A 61 0.94 -23.16 -4.89
CA VAL A 61 1.15 -23.13 -6.34
C VAL A 61 0.95 -21.71 -6.85
N GLU A 62 -0.12 -21.05 -6.44
CA GLU A 62 -0.47 -19.67 -6.78
C GLU A 62 0.59 -18.70 -6.27
N HIS A 63 1.05 -18.87 -5.03
CA HIS A 63 2.14 -18.04 -4.49
C HIS A 63 3.45 -18.25 -5.25
N SER A 64 3.80 -19.49 -5.59
CA SER A 64 4.98 -19.78 -6.42
C SER A 64 4.86 -19.16 -7.81
N LEU A 65 3.69 -19.24 -8.45
CA LEU A 65 3.41 -18.60 -9.73
C LEU A 65 3.58 -17.07 -9.67
N LEU A 66 3.07 -16.43 -8.61
CA LEU A 66 3.25 -14.99 -8.40
C LEU A 66 4.72 -14.60 -8.20
N GLN A 67 5.47 -15.38 -7.44
CA GLN A 67 6.90 -15.16 -7.25
C GLN A 67 7.69 -15.34 -8.55
N GLU A 68 7.37 -16.37 -9.34
CA GLU A 68 7.97 -16.60 -10.66
C GLU A 68 7.67 -15.44 -11.61
N LEU A 69 6.42 -14.92 -11.59
CA LEU A 69 6.02 -13.76 -12.36
C LEU A 69 6.78 -12.50 -11.94
N GLU A 70 6.85 -12.20 -10.64
CA GLU A 70 7.60 -11.05 -10.11
C GLU A 70 9.08 -11.12 -10.50
N HIS A 71 9.69 -12.30 -10.35
CA HIS A 71 11.07 -12.54 -10.74
C HIS A 71 11.26 -12.32 -12.25
N SER A 72 10.38 -12.89 -13.07
CA SER A 72 10.38 -12.74 -14.53
C SER A 72 10.28 -11.27 -14.96
N MET A 73 9.34 -10.51 -14.37
CA MET A 73 9.19 -9.07 -14.65
C MET A 73 10.43 -8.28 -14.25
N THR A 74 11.06 -8.63 -13.12
CA THR A 74 12.28 -7.99 -12.65
C THR A 74 13.45 -8.26 -13.59
N VAL A 75 13.61 -9.50 -14.04
CA VAL A 75 14.64 -9.89 -15.03
C VAL A 75 14.37 -9.18 -16.36
N SER A 76 13.13 -9.19 -16.84
CA SER A 76 12.72 -8.51 -18.08
C SER A 76 13.09 -7.03 -18.06
N ARG A 77 12.77 -6.30 -16.97
CA ARG A 77 13.12 -4.88 -16.81
C ARG A 77 14.62 -4.63 -16.84
N LYS A 78 15.42 -5.50 -16.20
CA LYS A 78 16.88 -5.38 -16.22
C LYS A 78 17.44 -5.64 -17.61
N THR A 79 16.93 -6.65 -18.31
CA THR A 79 17.31 -6.99 -19.68
C THR A 79 16.97 -5.86 -20.65
N GLU A 80 15.77 -5.29 -20.55
CA GLU A 80 15.35 -4.16 -21.40
C GLU A 80 16.24 -2.93 -21.17
N LYS A 81 16.53 -2.60 -19.91
CA LYS A 81 17.49 -1.53 -19.58
C LYS A 81 18.85 -1.77 -20.22
N ALA A 82 19.38 -3.00 -20.14
CA ALA A 82 20.66 -3.34 -20.73
C ALA A 82 20.64 -3.22 -22.27
N LYS A 83 19.54 -3.67 -22.90
CA LYS A 83 19.33 -3.59 -24.35
C LYS A 83 19.28 -2.15 -24.85
N ILE A 84 18.52 -1.28 -24.16
CA ILE A 84 18.46 0.16 -24.49
C ILE A 84 19.85 0.80 -24.39
N LEU A 85 20.58 0.54 -23.31
CA LEU A 85 21.94 1.08 -23.14
C LEU A 85 22.88 0.61 -24.25
N GLN A 86 22.80 -0.67 -24.65
CA GLN A 86 23.58 -1.22 -25.74
C GLN A 86 23.27 -0.56 -27.08
N GLN A 87 21.98 -0.39 -27.41
CA GLN A 87 21.55 0.25 -28.66
C GLN A 87 21.97 1.72 -28.71
N LEU A 88 21.79 2.46 -27.61
CA LEU A 88 22.24 3.85 -27.51
C LEU A 88 23.76 3.97 -27.66
N SER A 89 24.53 3.07 -27.04
CA SER A 89 26.00 3.04 -27.19
C SER A 89 26.40 2.81 -28.65
N LYS A 90 25.72 1.89 -29.36
CA LYS A 90 25.97 1.64 -30.79
C LYS A 90 25.72 2.88 -31.64
N ILE A 91 24.59 3.57 -31.42
CA ILE A 91 24.27 4.83 -32.11
C ILE A 91 25.33 5.90 -31.82
N GLN A 92 25.68 6.10 -30.55
CA GLN A 92 26.71 7.06 -30.15
C GLN A 92 28.07 6.77 -30.81
N ASN A 93 28.46 5.50 -30.92
CA ASN A 93 29.72 5.12 -31.56
C ASN A 93 29.69 5.39 -33.07
N ASN A 94 28.57 5.12 -33.75
CA ASN A 94 28.40 5.47 -35.16
C ASN A 94 28.47 6.99 -35.38
N VAL A 95 27.84 7.78 -34.51
CA VAL A 95 27.90 9.25 -34.55
C VAL A 95 29.34 9.74 -34.33
N LYS A 96 30.06 9.20 -33.35
CA LYS A 96 31.47 9.54 -33.12
C LYS A 96 32.35 9.21 -34.32
N ARG A 97 32.10 8.06 -34.97
CA ARG A 97 32.81 7.67 -36.21
C ARG A 97 32.57 8.68 -37.33
N LEU A 98 31.31 9.07 -37.54
CA LEU A 98 30.94 10.10 -38.51
C LEU A 98 31.62 11.44 -38.21
N GLN A 99 31.56 11.90 -36.94
CA GLN A 99 32.22 13.12 -36.50
C GLN A 99 33.74 13.09 -36.71
N GLN A 100 34.38 11.95 -36.50
CA GLN A 100 35.83 11.81 -36.71
C GLN A 100 36.19 11.89 -38.20
N GLN A 101 35.36 11.33 -39.09
CA GLN A 101 35.56 11.42 -40.53
C GLN A 101 35.39 12.87 -41.03
N LEU A 102 34.61 13.70 -40.34
CA LEU A 102 34.38 15.12 -40.68
C LEU A 102 35.54 16.07 -40.33
N LYS A 103 36.53 15.66 -39.51
CA LYS A 103 37.51 16.60 -38.94
C LYS A 103 38.61 17.06 -39.90
N ASP A 104 39.06 16.25 -40.86
CA ASP A 104 40.24 16.59 -41.69
C ASP A 104 40.20 15.95 -43.09
N VAL A 105 39.17 16.24 -43.91
CA VAL A 105 39.07 15.64 -45.25
C VAL A 105 38.68 16.65 -46.32
N LYS A 106 39.41 16.63 -47.45
CA LYS A 106 39.03 17.36 -48.66
C LYS A 106 37.79 16.68 -49.27
N PRO A 107 36.73 17.43 -49.63
CA PRO A 107 35.54 16.85 -50.22
C PRO A 107 35.85 16.33 -51.63
N THR A 108 36.22 15.06 -51.73
CA THR A 108 36.19 14.28 -52.97
C THR A 108 34.81 13.63 -53.14
N PRO A 109 34.34 13.39 -54.38
CA PRO A 109 33.06 12.76 -54.63
C PRO A 109 32.90 11.41 -53.88
N GLU A 110 33.92 10.54 -53.89
CA GLU A 110 33.84 9.26 -53.17
C GLU A 110 33.74 9.43 -51.65
N PHE A 111 34.35 10.48 -51.10
CA PHE A 111 34.27 10.78 -49.68
C PHE A 111 32.88 11.28 -49.29
N VAL A 112 32.27 12.12 -50.12
CA VAL A 112 30.89 12.61 -49.93
C VAL A 112 29.90 11.45 -49.95
N ASP A 113 30.05 10.51 -50.89
CA ASP A 113 29.19 9.32 -50.97
C ASP A 113 29.31 8.45 -49.72
N LYS A 114 30.54 8.21 -49.24
CA LYS A 114 30.78 7.46 -48.00
C LYS A 114 30.21 8.17 -46.77
N LEU A 115 30.25 9.50 -46.74
CA LEU A 115 29.70 10.29 -45.65
C LEU A 115 28.16 10.22 -45.62
N LYS A 116 27.54 10.24 -46.80
CA LYS A 116 26.10 10.04 -46.96
C LYS A 116 25.67 8.65 -46.49
N GLU A 117 26.40 7.60 -46.86
CA GLU A 117 26.14 6.23 -46.38
C GLU A 117 26.20 6.15 -44.85
N MET A 118 27.24 6.72 -44.22
CA MET A 118 27.34 6.75 -42.76
C MET A 118 26.24 7.57 -42.08
N MET A 119 25.79 8.68 -42.68
CA MET A 119 24.67 9.47 -42.18
C MET A 119 23.37 8.66 -42.24
N GLU A 120 23.13 7.99 -43.36
CA GLU A 120 21.95 7.14 -43.57
C GLU A 120 21.94 5.94 -42.60
N GLU A 121 23.10 5.31 -42.36
CA GLU A 121 23.23 4.27 -41.32
C GLU A 121 22.86 4.77 -39.92
N VAL A 122 23.32 5.97 -39.55
CA VAL A 122 23.01 6.58 -38.25
C VAL A 122 21.52 6.91 -38.15
N GLU A 123 20.96 7.53 -39.18
CA GLU A 123 19.55 7.90 -39.23
C GLU A 123 18.65 6.66 -39.17
N ASN A 124 18.96 5.62 -39.96
CA ASN A 124 18.24 4.35 -39.93
C ASN A 124 18.34 3.67 -38.56
N ALA A 125 19.51 3.70 -37.91
CA ALA A 125 19.67 3.15 -36.56
C ALA A 125 18.84 3.91 -35.52
N ILE A 126 18.75 5.24 -35.61
CA ILE A 126 17.93 6.07 -34.72
C ILE A 126 16.44 5.81 -34.96
N ASN A 127 16.01 5.75 -36.22
CA ASN A 127 14.61 5.53 -36.57
C ASN A 127 14.15 4.12 -36.16
N ALA A 128 14.97 3.09 -36.41
CA ALA A 128 14.69 1.73 -35.96
C ALA A 128 14.59 1.64 -34.42
N PHE A 129 15.50 2.30 -33.70
CA PHE A 129 15.44 2.36 -32.23
C PHE A 129 14.15 3.01 -31.74
N LYS A 130 13.79 4.18 -32.28
CA LYS A 130 12.56 4.89 -31.89
C LYS A 130 11.32 4.05 -32.18
N GLU A 131 11.28 3.40 -33.33
CA GLU A 131 10.16 2.56 -33.75
C GLU A 131 10.02 1.32 -32.85
N GLU A 132 11.12 0.64 -32.53
CA GLU A 132 11.12 -0.49 -31.60
C GLU A 132 10.62 -0.07 -30.20
N GLN A 133 11.13 1.05 -29.68
CA GLN A 133 10.70 1.57 -28.37
C GLN A 133 9.22 1.98 -28.37
N ARG A 134 8.71 2.55 -29.48
CA ARG A 134 7.29 2.86 -29.65
C ARG A 134 6.43 1.60 -29.59
N GLN A 135 6.81 0.55 -30.33
CA GLN A 135 6.08 -0.72 -30.33
C GLN A 135 6.04 -1.37 -28.94
N ILE A 136 7.17 -1.37 -28.22
CA ILE A 136 7.24 -1.89 -26.85
C ILE A 136 6.31 -1.10 -25.93
N TYR A 137 6.33 0.24 -26.02
CA TYR A 137 5.49 1.10 -25.22
C TYR A 137 3.99 0.88 -25.48
N GLU A 138 3.58 0.80 -26.75
CA GLU A 138 2.19 0.52 -27.13
C GLU A 138 1.71 -0.85 -26.62
N GLN A 139 2.57 -1.86 -26.66
CA GLN A 139 2.27 -3.18 -26.12
C GLN A 139 2.10 -3.14 -24.59
N LEU A 140 2.98 -2.45 -23.87
CA LEU A 140 2.89 -2.28 -22.42
C LEU A 140 1.61 -1.53 -22.00
N LEU A 141 1.21 -0.48 -22.74
CA LEU A 141 -0.05 0.23 -22.48
C LEU A 141 -1.27 -0.69 -22.64
N LYS A 142 -1.24 -1.59 -23.63
CA LYS A 142 -2.32 -2.56 -23.84
C LYS A 142 -2.39 -3.57 -22.69
N GLU A 143 -1.24 -4.06 -22.22
CA GLU A 143 -1.14 -4.98 -21.09
C GLU A 143 -1.61 -4.33 -19.79
N GLU A 144 -1.18 -3.10 -19.52
CA GLU A 144 -1.63 -2.30 -18.38
C GLU A 144 -3.15 -2.15 -18.37
N LYS A 145 -3.75 -1.75 -19.51
CA LYS A 145 -5.20 -1.61 -19.63
C LYS A 145 -5.93 -2.93 -19.35
N THR A 146 -5.41 -4.04 -19.86
CA THR A 146 -5.99 -5.37 -19.62
C THR A 146 -5.91 -5.73 -18.14
N ALA A 147 -4.74 -5.57 -17.51
CA ALA A 147 -4.55 -5.87 -16.08
C ALA A 147 -5.45 -5.02 -15.17
N ILE A 148 -5.59 -3.73 -15.46
CA ILE A 148 -6.51 -2.84 -14.73
C ILE A 148 -7.96 -3.32 -14.83
N ASN A 149 -8.39 -3.72 -16.03
CA ASN A 149 -9.75 -4.23 -16.22
C ASN A 149 -9.96 -5.56 -15.48
N GLU A 150 -8.98 -6.46 -15.49
CA GLU A 150 -9.03 -7.71 -14.73
C GLU A 150 -9.11 -7.46 -13.22
N LEU A 151 -8.31 -6.52 -12.69
CA LEU A 151 -8.37 -6.09 -11.30
C LEU A 151 -9.73 -5.51 -10.93
N SER A 152 -10.30 -4.63 -11.77
CA SER A 152 -11.64 -4.06 -11.53
C SER A 152 -12.75 -5.13 -11.50
N ILE A 153 -12.63 -6.18 -12.33
CA ILE A 153 -13.57 -7.31 -12.30
C ILE A 153 -13.38 -8.11 -11.00
N PHE A 154 -12.13 -8.33 -10.58
CA PHE A 154 -11.84 -9.05 -9.35
C PHE A 154 -12.30 -8.30 -8.10
N GLU A 155 -12.07 -6.98 -8.05
CA GLU A 155 -12.53 -6.09 -6.99
C GLU A 155 -14.05 -6.17 -6.81
N ARG A 156 -14.80 -6.05 -7.91
CA ARG A 156 -16.26 -6.25 -7.89
C ARG A 156 -16.70 -7.63 -7.39
N LYS A 157 -15.94 -8.70 -7.69
CA LYS A 157 -16.23 -10.04 -7.14
C LYS A 157 -15.99 -10.08 -5.62
N VAL A 158 -14.92 -9.45 -5.14
CA VAL A 158 -14.61 -9.37 -3.71
C VAL A 158 -15.70 -8.58 -2.98
N GLU A 159 -16.17 -7.46 -3.53
CA GLU A 159 -17.29 -6.70 -2.98
C GLU A 159 -18.57 -7.53 -2.89
N LEU A 160 -18.88 -8.31 -3.94
CA LEU A 160 -20.03 -9.22 -3.95
C LEU A 160 -19.90 -10.32 -2.89
N TRP A 161 -18.70 -10.86 -2.67
CA TRP A 161 -18.46 -11.84 -1.60
C TRP A 161 -18.62 -11.23 -0.21
N ALA A 162 -18.13 -10.01 -0.02
CA ALA A 162 -18.30 -9.26 1.22
C ALA A 162 -19.79 -8.99 1.52
N LEU A 163 -20.60 -8.72 0.49
CA LEU A 163 -22.05 -8.53 0.65
C LEU A 163 -22.81 -9.87 0.83
N GLY A 164 -22.38 -10.93 0.13
CA GLY A 164 -23.01 -12.25 0.13
C GLY A 164 -22.89 -13.04 1.44
N SER A 165 -21.90 -12.72 2.30
CA SER A 165 -21.80 -13.28 3.65
C SER A 165 -22.94 -12.83 4.58
N SER A 166 -23.62 -11.71 4.27
CA SER A 166 -24.74 -11.19 5.06
C SER A 166 -26.11 -11.76 4.67
N THR A 167 -26.26 -12.29 3.45
CA THR A 167 -27.58 -12.62 2.88
C THR A 167 -27.83 -14.12 2.73
N THR A 168 -26.80 -14.96 2.83
CA THR A 168 -26.92 -16.43 2.66
C THR A 168 -27.48 -17.17 3.88
N GLU A 169 -27.85 -16.49 4.97
CA GLU A 169 -28.52 -17.13 6.11
C GLU A 169 -30.03 -17.37 5.93
N LYS A 170 -30.67 -16.84 4.88
CA LYS A 170 -32.14 -16.91 4.75
C LYS A 170 -32.69 -17.98 3.82
N VAL A 171 -31.87 -18.72 3.08
CA VAL A 171 -32.36 -19.77 2.17
C VAL A 171 -31.57 -21.06 2.37
N SER A 172 -31.82 -21.74 3.48
CA SER A 172 -31.72 -23.21 3.64
C SER A 172 -32.12 -23.58 5.08
N LYS A 173 -33.42 -23.51 5.38
CA LYS A 173 -33.95 -24.18 6.58
C LYS A 173 -34.12 -25.67 6.26
N LEU A 174 -33.09 -26.45 6.55
CA LEU A 174 -33.25 -27.88 6.83
C LEU A 174 -32.96 -28.08 8.33
N PRO A 175 -33.80 -28.81 9.09
CA PRO A 175 -33.60 -28.95 10.52
C PRO A 175 -32.52 -30.00 10.77
N SER A 176 -31.30 -29.55 11.06
CA SER A 176 -30.31 -30.39 11.74
C SER A 176 -29.76 -29.64 12.93
N ALA A 177 -30.17 -30.10 14.10
CA ALA A 177 -29.73 -29.60 15.38
C ALA A 177 -28.21 -29.81 15.52
N ARG A 178 -27.47 -28.71 15.66
CA ARG A 178 -26.35 -28.56 16.62
C ARG A 178 -25.82 -27.10 16.63
N VAL A 179 -26.14 -26.42 17.73
CA VAL A 179 -25.40 -25.35 18.42
C VAL A 179 -24.75 -24.26 17.56
N SER A 180 -25.48 -23.14 17.42
CA SER A 180 -24.97 -21.85 16.95
C SER A 180 -24.18 -21.15 18.06
N VAL A 181 -22.86 -21.09 17.92
CA VAL A 181 -21.97 -20.14 18.63
C VAL A 181 -21.27 -19.33 17.54
N GLY A 182 -21.84 -18.20 17.16
CA GLY A 182 -21.25 -17.37 16.10
C GLY A 182 -22.03 -16.10 15.74
N LYS A 183 -22.93 -15.61 16.60
CA LYS A 183 -23.78 -14.44 16.31
C LYS A 183 -23.65 -13.27 17.29
N THR A 184 -22.53 -13.17 17.99
CA THR A 184 -22.36 -12.18 19.06
C THR A 184 -21.18 -11.22 18.91
N LEU A 185 -20.47 -11.21 17.78
CA LEU A 185 -19.30 -10.31 17.65
C LEU A 185 -19.58 -8.99 16.94
N GLU A 186 -20.57 -8.92 16.04
CA GLU A 186 -20.84 -7.69 15.26
C GLU A 186 -21.59 -6.61 16.06
N ASN A 187 -22.27 -6.98 17.15
CA ASN A 187 -23.09 -6.06 17.95
C ASN A 187 -22.36 -5.44 19.18
N ASN A 188 -21.03 -5.52 19.26
CA ASN A 188 -20.27 -5.07 20.45
C ASN A 188 -19.12 -4.09 20.16
N LEU A 189 -19.01 -3.55 18.94
CA LEU A 189 -18.01 -2.53 18.62
C LEU A 189 -18.64 -1.14 18.76
N PRO A 190 -17.97 -0.19 19.44
CA PRO A 190 -18.40 1.21 19.45
C PRO A 190 -18.55 1.75 18.04
N GLU A 191 -19.55 2.62 17.80
CA GLU A 191 -19.85 3.19 16.48
C GLU A 191 -18.61 3.89 15.89
N GLU A 192 -17.77 4.47 16.74
CA GLU A 192 -16.51 5.13 16.40
C GLU A 192 -15.49 4.16 15.79
N VAL A 193 -15.46 2.91 16.24
CA VAL A 193 -14.58 1.86 15.70
C VAL A 193 -15.09 1.40 14.33
N VAL A 194 -16.42 1.27 14.18
CA VAL A 194 -17.06 0.88 12.93
C VAL A 194 -16.93 1.98 11.87
N GLU A 195 -17.08 3.25 12.27
CA GLU A 195 -16.89 4.42 11.39
C GLU A 195 -15.45 4.49 10.88
N PHE A 196 -14.45 4.31 11.76
CA PHE A 196 -13.04 4.29 11.37
C PHE A 196 -12.73 3.12 10.41
N GLU A 197 -13.23 1.92 10.67
CA GLU A 197 -12.96 0.76 9.81
C GLU A 197 -13.62 0.92 8.42
N ARG A 198 -14.83 1.47 8.38
CA ARG A 198 -15.54 1.82 7.12
C ARG A 198 -14.79 2.91 6.35
N PHE A 199 -14.21 3.90 7.04
CA PHE A 199 -13.38 4.93 6.41
C PHE A 199 -12.13 4.34 5.76
N LEU A 200 -11.40 3.46 6.46
CA LEU A 200 -10.21 2.80 5.90
C LEU A 200 -10.56 1.93 4.69
N GLN A 201 -11.67 1.20 4.72
CA GLN A 201 -12.11 0.39 3.58
C GLN A 201 -12.42 1.24 2.35
N ARG A 202 -13.01 2.44 2.53
CA ARG A 202 -13.37 3.34 1.43
C ARG A 202 -12.21 4.16 0.88
N THR A 203 -11.19 4.42 1.69
CA THR A 203 -10.12 5.40 1.36
C THR A 203 -8.78 4.75 1.05
N GLY A 204 -8.73 3.45 0.76
CA GLY A 204 -7.48 2.78 0.39
C GLY A 204 -6.58 2.41 1.58
N GLY A 205 -7.18 2.15 2.74
CA GLY A 205 -6.49 1.60 3.90
C GLY A 205 -5.76 2.63 4.76
N ARG A 206 -4.73 2.16 5.48
CA ARG A 206 -3.97 2.99 6.44
C ARG A 206 -3.06 4.04 5.80
N GLN A 207 -2.85 3.93 4.49
CA GLN A 207 -1.98 4.81 3.72
C GLN A 207 -2.77 5.64 2.69
N GLY A 208 -4.10 5.62 2.70
CA GLY A 208 -4.89 6.48 1.81
C GLY A 208 -4.78 6.11 0.33
N GLY A 209 -4.40 4.85 0.02
CA GLY A 209 -4.08 4.41 -1.34
C GLY A 209 -2.69 4.80 -1.84
N TRP A 210 -1.85 5.44 -1.01
CA TRP A 210 -0.45 5.70 -1.33
C TRP A 210 0.43 4.50 -0.98
N ASP A 211 1.54 4.33 -1.71
CA ASP A 211 2.54 3.33 -1.34
C ASP A 211 3.33 3.76 -0.09
N ASP A 212 4.04 2.81 0.52
CA ASP A 212 4.79 3.06 1.75
C ASP A 212 5.90 4.11 1.57
N TYR A 213 6.49 4.25 0.37
CA TYR A 213 7.56 5.20 0.13
C TYR A 213 7.01 6.64 0.07
N ASP A 214 5.97 6.85 -0.73
CA ASP A 214 5.30 8.14 -0.90
C ASP A 214 4.66 8.58 0.43
N HIS A 215 3.97 7.67 1.11
CA HIS A 215 3.32 7.96 2.38
C HIS A 215 4.32 8.38 3.47
N GLN A 216 5.48 7.71 3.57
CA GLN A 216 6.51 8.07 4.54
C GLN A 216 7.18 9.41 4.24
N ASN A 217 7.42 9.74 2.97
CA ASN A 217 7.95 11.04 2.58
C ASN A 217 6.95 12.17 2.86
N PHE A 218 5.67 11.95 2.55
CA PHE A 218 4.58 12.86 2.93
C PHE A 218 4.56 13.11 4.43
N LEU A 219 4.53 12.04 5.25
CA LEU A 219 4.51 12.18 6.71
C LEU A 219 5.70 12.96 7.24
N LYS A 220 6.90 12.72 6.70
CA LYS A 220 8.12 13.42 7.10
C LYS A 220 8.01 14.93 6.88
N VAL A 221 7.53 15.34 5.71
CA VAL A 221 7.35 16.76 5.35
C VAL A 221 6.18 17.37 6.13
N TRP A 222 5.05 16.66 6.22
CA TRP A 222 3.86 17.09 6.94
C TRP A 222 4.13 17.34 8.43
N THR A 223 4.88 16.43 9.09
CA THR A 223 5.24 16.55 10.51
C THR A 223 6.21 17.72 10.75
N LYS A 224 7.12 17.98 9.81
CA LYS A 224 8.05 19.12 9.85
C LYS A 224 7.31 20.46 9.82
N HIS A 225 6.26 20.57 9.01
CA HIS A 225 5.49 21.80 8.83
C HIS A 225 4.20 21.88 9.67
N LYS A 226 3.85 20.81 10.40
CA LYS A 226 2.60 20.69 11.16
C LYS A 226 1.35 21.02 10.32
N GLY A 227 1.32 20.59 9.06
CA GLY A 227 0.21 20.85 8.14
C GLY A 227 0.03 22.30 7.68
N ARG A 228 1.06 23.16 7.75
CA ARG A 228 1.01 24.54 7.22
C ARG A 228 1.29 24.59 5.71
N LEU A 229 0.62 25.48 4.97
CA LEU A 229 0.67 25.64 3.51
C LEU A 229 2.06 25.51 2.83
N SER A 230 3.15 25.82 3.54
CA SER A 230 4.54 25.65 3.06
C SER A 230 5.00 24.20 2.87
N TYR A 231 4.21 23.20 3.28
CA TYR A 231 4.59 21.79 3.17
C TYR A 231 4.42 21.23 1.76
N VAL A 232 3.51 21.80 0.95
CA VAL A 232 3.16 21.28 -0.39
C VAL A 232 4.33 21.41 -1.36
N ASP A 233 4.98 22.58 -1.38
CA ASP A 233 6.13 22.84 -2.24
C ASP A 233 7.32 21.95 -1.87
N GLU A 234 7.56 21.73 -0.57
CA GLU A 234 8.60 20.80 -0.11
C GLU A 234 8.23 19.34 -0.39
N ALA A 235 6.96 18.95 -0.31
CA ALA A 235 6.52 17.59 -0.57
C ALA A 235 6.67 17.20 -2.06
N LEU A 236 6.47 18.14 -2.98
CA LEU A 236 6.68 17.95 -4.42
C LEU A 236 8.13 17.61 -4.77
N GLU A 237 9.11 18.06 -3.98
CA GLU A 237 10.53 17.74 -4.22
C GLU A 237 10.85 16.26 -3.94
N TYR A 238 10.12 15.62 -3.03
CA TYR A 238 10.35 14.22 -2.62
C TYR A 238 9.38 13.22 -3.25
N LEU A 239 8.21 13.68 -3.71
CA LEU A 239 7.15 12.87 -4.30
C LEU A 239 7.17 12.97 -5.83
N CYS A 240 8.17 12.33 -6.45
CA CYS A 240 8.34 12.36 -7.89
C CYS A 240 7.12 11.78 -8.61
N GLY A 241 6.46 12.60 -9.43
CA GLY A 241 5.29 12.19 -10.21
C GLY A 241 3.93 12.45 -9.53
N ARG A 242 3.92 13.01 -8.32
CA ARG A 242 2.69 13.50 -7.68
C ARG A 242 2.45 14.97 -8.02
N THR A 243 1.18 15.30 -8.20
CA THR A 243 0.72 16.67 -8.40
C THR A 243 0.48 17.36 -7.06
N LYS A 244 0.33 18.69 -7.11
CA LYS A 244 -0.05 19.47 -5.94
C LYS A 244 -1.41 19.03 -5.41
N GLU A 245 -2.33 18.77 -6.33
CA GLU A 245 -3.69 18.31 -6.06
C GLU A 245 -3.67 16.96 -5.32
N ASP A 246 -2.84 16.00 -5.75
CA ASP A 246 -2.69 14.69 -5.07
C ASP A 246 -2.25 14.88 -3.61
N ILE A 247 -1.30 15.78 -3.36
CA ILE A 247 -0.76 16.05 -2.02
C ILE A 247 -1.83 16.70 -1.12
N GLU A 248 -2.61 17.64 -1.66
CA GLU A 248 -3.69 18.32 -0.93
C GLU A 248 -4.86 17.37 -0.63
N GLU A 249 -5.22 16.48 -1.55
CA GLU A 249 -6.23 15.44 -1.31
C GLU A 249 -5.77 14.46 -0.23
N HIS A 250 -4.51 14.06 -0.27
CA HIS A 250 -3.93 13.17 0.73
C HIS A 250 -3.81 13.82 2.11
N ASP A 251 -3.56 15.13 2.19
CA ASP A 251 -3.59 15.87 3.46
C ASP A 251 -5.00 15.95 4.05
N LYS A 252 -6.03 16.22 3.23
CA LYS A 252 -7.42 16.17 3.68
C LYS A 252 -7.77 14.80 4.24
N TRP A 253 -7.41 13.74 3.52
CA TRP A 253 -7.57 12.37 3.98
C TRP A 253 -6.82 12.12 5.29
N TYR A 254 -5.56 12.56 5.41
CA TYR A 254 -4.74 12.32 6.59
C TYR A 254 -5.26 13.07 7.82
N GLN A 255 -5.80 14.27 7.65
CA GLN A 255 -6.47 15.01 8.73
C GLN A 255 -7.74 14.29 9.21
N GLU A 256 -8.56 13.78 8.29
CA GLU A 256 -9.74 12.98 8.63
C GLU A 256 -9.37 11.65 9.30
N PHE A 257 -8.32 10.99 8.81
CA PHE A 257 -7.73 9.80 9.43
C PHE A 257 -7.30 10.08 10.88
N LEU A 258 -6.63 11.20 11.16
CA LEU A 258 -6.21 11.56 12.51
C LEU A 258 -7.39 11.79 13.45
N ILE A 259 -8.44 12.47 12.98
CA ILE A 259 -9.66 12.73 13.76
C ILE A 259 -10.34 11.41 14.13
N LEU A 260 -10.57 10.54 13.15
CA LEU A 260 -11.26 9.26 13.38
C LEU A 260 -10.39 8.29 14.20
N HIS A 261 -9.07 8.31 14.00
CA HIS A 261 -8.14 7.51 14.79
C HIS A 261 -8.09 7.95 16.26
N GLU A 262 -8.27 9.24 16.55
CA GLU A 262 -8.34 9.73 17.93
C GLU A 262 -9.70 9.43 18.58
N ARG A 263 -10.82 9.60 17.85
CA ARG A 263 -12.16 9.20 18.32
C ARG A 263 -12.27 7.71 18.62
N LYS A 264 -11.54 6.87 17.90
CA LYS A 264 -11.44 5.43 18.18
C LYS A 264 -10.82 5.11 19.56
N LYS A 265 -10.01 6.01 20.12
CA LYS A 265 -9.31 5.78 21.41
C LYS A 265 -10.12 6.22 22.63
N GLU A 266 -11.12 7.07 22.44
CA GLU A 266 -12.05 7.52 23.48
C GLU A 266 -13.09 6.44 23.83
#